data_AF-A0A6B3IIL1-F1
#
_entry.id   AF-A0A6B3IIL1-F1
#
_cell.length_a   1.000
_cell.length_b   1.000
_cell.length_c   1.000
_cell.angle_alpha   90.00
_cell.angle_beta   90.00
_cell.angle_gamma   90.00
#
_symmetry.space_group_name_H-M   'P 1'
#
loop_
_entity.id
_entity.type
_entity.pdbx_description
1 polymer ?
#
loop_
_entity_poly.entity_id
_entity_poly.type
_entity_poly.pdbx_seq_one_letter_code
_entity_poly.pdbx_strand_id
1 'polypeptide(L)' 'YGQRHAVLDTNVRRVLARAVSGVQYPPNATTAAERRLARELLPERDETAARWAAASMELGALVCTARN' A
#
# COMPACT_ATOMS: atom_id res chain seq x y z
N TYR A 1 -16.37 -2.79 -9.43
CA TYR A 1 -15.96 -2.05 -8.22
C TYR A 1 -16.11 -2.95 -7.00
N GLY A 2 -15.28 -2.78 -5.96
CA GLY A 2 -15.37 -3.59 -4.73
C GLY A 2 -14.68 -4.96 -4.78
N GLN A 3 -13.90 -5.25 -5.81
CA GLN A 3 -13.18 -6.53 -5.94
C GLN A 3 -11.87 -6.52 -5.14
N ARG A 4 -11.45 -7.68 -4.65
CA ARG A 4 -10.16 -7.88 -3.99
C ARG A 4 -8.98 -7.75 -4.97
N HIS A 5 -8.33 -6.58 -4.95
CA HIS A 5 -7.11 -6.31 -5.72
C HIS A 5 -6.07 -5.60 -4.86
N ALA A 6 -4.81 -6.01 -4.99
CA ALA A 6 -3.70 -5.31 -4.37
C ALA A 6 -3.42 -3.98 -5.12
N VAL A 7 -3.55 -2.86 -4.42
CA VAL A 7 -3.24 -1.52 -4.96
C VAL A 7 -1.84 -1.10 -4.53
N LEU A 8 -1.05 -0.58 -5.46
CA LEU A 8 0.36 -0.19 -5.26
C LEU A 8 0.68 1.12 -6.00
N ASP A 9 -0.02 2.19 -5.67
CA ASP A 9 0.36 3.53 -6.11
C ASP A 9 1.56 4.06 -5.28
N THR A 10 2.02 5.27 -5.56
CA THR A 10 3.15 5.88 -4.84
C THR A 10 2.87 6.10 -3.35
N ASN A 11 1.61 6.30 -2.96
CA ASN A 11 1.21 6.53 -1.58
C ASN A 11 1.22 5.22 -0.78
N VAL A 12 0.54 4.19 -1.28
CA VAL A 12 0.48 2.86 -0.67
C VAL A 12 1.88 2.25 -0.59
N ARG A 13 2.69 2.37 -1.66
CA ARG A 13 4.10 1.89 -1.65
C ARG A 13 4.91 2.48 -0.50
N ARG A 14 4.76 3.78 -0.24
CA ARG A 14 5.47 4.48 0.84
C ARG A 14 4.98 4.05 2.22
N VAL A 15 3.67 3.89 2.40
CA VAL A 15 3.07 3.36 3.63
C VAL A 15 3.64 1.98 3.95
N LEU A 16 3.57 1.04 3.01
CA LEU A 16 4.01 -0.33 3.22
C LEU A 16 5.53 -0.42 3.45
N ALA A 17 6.33 0.32 2.67
CA ALA A 17 7.78 0.37 2.84
C ALA A 17 8.18 0.82 4.25
N ARG A 18 7.56 1.89 4.77
CA ARG A 18 7.88 2.43 6.09
C ARG A 18 7.33 1.58 7.22
N ALA A 19 6.05 1.23 7.17
CA ALA A 19 5.35 0.58 8.28
C ALA A 19 5.71 -0.89 8.45
N VAL A 20 6.04 -1.60 7.35
CA VAL A 20 6.25 -3.06 7.39
C VAL A 20 7.71 -3.43 7.13
N SER A 21 8.38 -2.72 6.22
CA SER A 21 9.78 -3.03 5.88
C SER A 21 10.81 -2.13 6.58
N GLY A 22 10.38 -1.09 7.31
CA GLY A 22 11.29 -0.12 7.94
C GLY A 22 12.12 0.71 6.96
N VAL A 23 11.70 0.78 5.69
CA VAL A 23 12.42 1.48 4.61
C VAL A 23 11.79 2.85 4.38
N GLN A 24 12.62 3.91 4.46
CA GLN A 24 12.14 5.29 4.30
C GLN A 24 11.58 5.58 2.90
N TYR A 25 12.28 5.11 1.86
CA TYR A 25 11.96 5.37 0.46
C TYR A 25 11.83 4.05 -0.32
N PRO A 26 10.67 3.76 -0.94
CA PRO A 26 10.56 2.61 -1.82
C PRO A 26 11.47 2.77 -3.06
N PRO A 27 11.86 1.67 -3.72
CA PRO A 27 12.65 1.72 -4.96
C PRO A 27 11.98 2.57 -6.06
N ASN A 28 12.75 3.10 -7.01
CA ASN A 28 12.20 3.93 -8.09
C ASN A 28 11.12 3.20 -8.91
N ALA A 29 11.37 1.93 -9.26
CA ALA A 29 10.41 1.08 -9.95
C ALA A 29 9.73 0.10 -8.98
N THR A 30 8.46 -0.22 -9.24
CA THR A 30 7.74 -1.25 -8.48
C THR A 30 8.38 -2.62 -8.69
N THR A 31 8.72 -3.28 -7.59
CA THR A 31 9.41 -4.57 -7.56
C THR A 31 8.45 -5.73 -7.35
N ALA A 32 8.90 -6.95 -7.66
CA ALA A 32 8.16 -8.17 -7.34
C ALA A 32 7.97 -8.37 -5.83
N ALA A 33 8.93 -7.92 -5.02
CA ALA A 33 8.85 -7.98 -3.56
C ALA A 33 7.73 -7.08 -3.02
N GLU A 34 7.61 -5.84 -3.52
CA GLU A 34 6.49 -4.94 -3.17
C GLU A 34 5.14 -5.54 -3.55
N ARG A 35 5.03 -6.14 -4.75
CA ARG A 35 3.82 -6.83 -5.19
C ARG A 35 3.44 -8.02 -4.32
N ARG A 36 4.43 -8.79 -3.86
CA ARG A 36 4.21 -9.91 -2.94
C ARG A 36 3.71 -9.41 -1.59
N LEU A 37 4.40 -8.43 -1.00
CA LEU A 37 4.01 -7.84 0.27
C LEU A 37 2.58 -7.27 0.23
N ALA A 38 2.23 -6.53 -0.83
CA ALA A 38 0.89 -5.97 -0.95
C ALA A 38 -0.21 -7.05 -1.05
N ARG A 39 0.09 -8.23 -1.60
CA ARG A 39 -0.85 -9.37 -1.60
C ARG A 39 -0.94 -10.05 -0.24
N GLU A 40 0.18 -10.19 0.47
CA GLU A 40 0.21 -10.77 1.82
C GLU A 40 -0.62 -9.93 2.82
N LEU A 41 -0.67 -8.61 2.62
CA LEU A 41 -1.44 -7.69 3.46
C LEU A 41 -2.89 -7.49 2.99
N LEU A 42 -3.30 -8.09 1.87
CA LEU A 42 -4.61 -7.85 1.28
C LEU A 42 -5.69 -8.68 2.00
N PRO A 43 -6.69 -8.05 2.66
CA PRO A 43 -7.76 -8.78 3.35
C PRO A 43 -8.49 -9.74 2.40
N GLU A 44 -8.94 -10.90 2.90
CA GLU A 44 -9.60 -11.93 2.08
C GLU A 44 -11.01 -11.54 1.61
N ARG A 45 -11.75 -10.76 2.41
CA ARG A 45 -13.09 -10.29 2.03
C ARG A 45 -13.00 -9.11 1.07
N ASP A 46 -13.67 -9.22 -0.08
CA ASP A 46 -13.78 -8.20 -1.13
C ASP A 46 -14.04 -6.77 -0.61
N GLU A 47 -15.10 -6.58 0.18
CA GLU A 47 -15.44 -5.25 0.73
C GLU A 47 -14.34 -4.70 1.65
N THR A 48 -13.73 -5.57 2.45
CA THR A 48 -12.65 -5.21 3.37
C THR A 48 -11.38 -4.88 2.58
N ALA A 49 -11.09 -5.61 1.51
CA ALA A 49 -9.97 -5.35 0.60
C ALA A 49 -10.14 -4.01 -0.13
N ALA A 50 -11.35 -3.70 -0.61
CA ALA A 50 -11.66 -2.43 -1.23
C ALA A 50 -11.49 -1.25 -0.24
N ARG A 51 -11.96 -1.41 1.00
CA ARG A 51 -11.77 -0.41 2.07
C ARG A 51 -10.30 -0.25 2.43
N TRP A 52 -9.54 -1.34 2.48
CA TRP A 52 -8.10 -1.32 2.71
C TRP A 52 -7.35 -0.53 1.64
N ALA A 53 -7.68 -0.74 0.36
CA ALA A 53 -7.09 0.01 -0.74
C ALA A 53 -7.32 1.52 -0.61
N ALA A 54 -8.57 1.94 -0.33
CA ALA A 54 -8.88 3.35 -0.13
C ALA A 54 -8.18 3.95 1.10
N ALA A 55 -8.25 3.26 2.25
CA ALA A 55 -7.69 3.75 3.49
C ALA A 55 -6.16 3.85 3.46
N SER A 56 -5.47 2.86 2.87
CA SER A 56 -4.00 2.89 2.75
C SER A 56 -3.52 3.98 1.79
N MET A 57 -4.28 4.26 0.73
CA MET A 57 -4.02 5.37 -0.17
C MET A 57 -4.18 6.73 0.54
N GLU A 58 -5.30 6.93 1.24
CA GLU A 58 -5.58 8.15 2.00
C GLU A 58 -4.55 8.37 3.13
N LEU A 59 -4.19 7.32 3.87
CA LEU A 59 -3.13 7.36 4.87
C LEU A 59 -1.80 7.83 4.25
N GLY A 60 -1.44 7.32 3.08
CA GLY A 60 -0.24 7.75 2.37
C GLY A 60 -0.32 9.19 1.87
N ALA A 61 -1.50 9.65 1.46
CA ALA A 61 -1.70 11.00 0.96
C ALA A 61 -1.68 12.07 2.08
N LEU A 62 -2.30 11.77 3.23
CA LEU A 62 -2.58 12.77 4.26
C LEU A 62 -1.64 12.70 5.48
N VAL A 63 -1.09 11.52 5.78
CA VAL A 63 -0.32 11.31 7.02
C VAL A 63 1.09 10.85 6.71
N CYS A 64 1.24 9.76 5.96
CA CYS A 64 2.55 9.23 5.58
C CYS A 64 3.03 9.90 4.29
N THR A 65 3.24 11.22 4.34
CA THR A 65 3.64 12.04 3.18
C THR A 65 5.11 11.84 2.81
N ALA A 66 5.51 12.33 1.62
CA ALA A 66 6.90 12.23 1.16
C ALA A 66 7.87 13.10 1.99
N ARG A 67 7.36 14.20 2.55
CA ARG A 67 8.06 15.19 3.37
C ARG A 67 7.10 15.62 4.48
N ASN A 68 7.62 15.89 5.68
CA ASN A 68 6.84 16.45 6.80
C ASN A 68 6.66 17.95 6.61
#